data_AF-A0A2N9MBZ7-F1
#
_entry.id   AF-A0A2N9MBZ7-F1
#
_cell.length_a   1.000
_cell.length_b   1.000
_cell.length_c   1.000
_cell.angle_alpha   90.00
_cell.angle_beta   90.00
_cell.angle_gamma   90.00
#
_symmetry.space_group_name_H-M   'P 1'
#
loop_
_entity.id
_entity.type
_entity.pdbx_description
1 polymer ?
#
loop_
_entity_poly.entity_id
_entity_poly.type
_entity_poly.pdbx_seq_one_letter_code
_entity_poly.pdbx_strand_id
1 'polypeptide(L)'
;MSAQIQPPLAPPDERDAPVPASVRFGITVSRHQARRAVARNSVKRVLREAARHGAGQLLAAAQPQRVAVLLRLKAPLPDPVAATWSAVKAQLRQEADSLIGQLRRQLLAQSAGGAQALAAGTEGAAK
;
A
#
# COMPACT_ATOMS: atom_id res chain seq x y z
N MET A 1 -58.54 -11.12 15.70
CA MET A 1 -57.82 -9.83 15.84
C MET A 1 -56.34 -10.17 16.00
N SER A 2 -55.57 -10.16 14.91
CA SER A 2 -54.15 -10.53 14.96
C SER A 2 -53.34 -9.34 14.48
N ALA A 3 -52.65 -8.67 15.41
CA ALA A 3 -51.75 -7.57 15.09
C ALA A 3 -50.43 -8.15 14.57
N GLN A 4 -50.17 -7.96 13.28
CA GLN A 4 -48.84 -8.18 12.70
C GLN A 4 -47.94 -7.03 13.11
N ILE A 5 -46.93 -7.30 13.94
CA ILE A 5 -45.86 -6.35 14.24
C ILE A 5 -44.84 -6.48 13.12
N GLN A 6 -44.78 -5.47 12.24
CA GLN A 6 -43.75 -5.35 11.23
C GLN A 6 -42.50 -4.75 11.89
N PRO A 7 -41.32 -5.39 11.82
CA PRO A 7 -40.09 -4.77 12.31
C PRO A 7 -39.73 -3.55 11.45
N PRO A 8 -39.12 -2.51 12.04
CA PRO A 8 -38.82 -1.27 11.34
C PRO A 8 -37.84 -1.53 10.19
N LEU A 9 -38.21 -1.06 9.00
CA LEU A 9 -37.31 -1.00 7.83
C LEU A 9 -36.02 -0.28 8.26
N ALA A 10 -34.89 -0.99 8.20
CA ALA A 10 -33.58 -0.35 8.28
C ALA A 10 -33.43 0.65 7.11
N PRO A 11 -32.91 1.87 7.34
CA PRO A 11 -32.79 2.87 6.30
C PRO A 11 -31.87 2.37 5.16
N PRO A 12 -32.26 2.53 3.89
CA PRO A 12 -31.56 1.96 2.75
C PRO A 12 -30.41 2.84 2.23
N ASP A 13 -29.50 3.39 3.06
CA ASP A 13 -28.47 4.32 2.54
C ASP A 13 -27.02 4.07 3.03
N GLU A 14 -26.75 3.09 3.89
CA GLU A 14 -25.36 2.82 4.34
C GLU A 14 -24.48 2.10 3.29
N ARG A 15 -25.05 1.68 2.16
CA ARG A 15 -24.31 0.93 1.13
C ARG A 15 -23.40 1.80 0.25
N ASP A 16 -23.58 3.13 0.27
CA ASP A 16 -22.81 4.09 -0.53
C ASP A 16 -21.87 4.98 0.28
N ALA A 17 -21.59 4.63 1.55
CA ALA A 17 -20.55 5.32 2.30
C ALA A 17 -19.22 5.19 1.55
N PRO A 18 -18.57 6.31 1.14
CA PRO A 18 -17.34 6.25 0.36
C PRO A 18 -16.30 5.51 1.20
N VAL A 19 -15.95 4.34 0.70
CA VAL A 19 -14.98 3.48 1.34
C VAL A 19 -13.68 4.28 1.51
N PRO A 20 -13.19 4.48 2.75
CA PRO A 20 -12.04 5.34 2.95
C PRO A 20 -10.83 4.73 2.25
N ALA A 21 -10.09 5.59 1.55
CA ALA A 21 -8.80 5.22 0.99
C ALA A 21 -7.93 4.62 2.11
N SER A 22 -7.22 3.55 1.79
CA SER A 22 -6.38 2.87 2.77
C SER A 22 -5.15 2.28 2.11
N VAL A 23 -4.03 2.34 2.82
CA VAL A 23 -2.78 1.71 2.40
C VAL A 23 -2.38 0.68 3.45
N ARG A 24 -2.22 -0.57 3.02
CA ARG A 24 -1.79 -1.69 3.88
C ARG A 24 -0.43 -2.20 3.43
N PHE A 25 0.46 -2.47 4.37
CA PHE A 25 1.80 -3.01 4.08
C PHE A 25 1.96 -4.43 4.61
N GLY A 26 2.34 -5.34 3.72
CA GLY A 26 2.87 -6.67 4.05
C GLY A 26 4.39 -6.69 3.85
N ILE A 27 5.11 -7.47 4.67
CA ILE A 27 6.56 -7.64 4.53
C ILE A 27 6.92 -9.12 4.56
N THR A 28 7.60 -9.58 3.50
CA THR A 28 8.04 -10.96 3.34
C THR A 28 9.55 -11.04 3.26
N VAL A 29 10.16 -11.78 4.20
CA VAL A 29 11.61 -12.07 4.22
C VAL A 29 11.80 -13.56 4.44
N SER A 30 12.34 -14.27 3.44
CA SER A 30 12.49 -15.73 3.51
C SER A 30 13.75 -16.16 4.27
N ARG A 31 13.77 -17.43 4.70
CA ARG A 31 14.95 -18.04 5.32
C ARG A 31 16.11 -18.24 4.34
N HIS A 32 15.81 -18.38 3.04
CA HIS A 32 16.82 -18.52 1.99
C HIS A 32 17.63 -17.25 1.82
N GLN A 33 16.99 -16.08 1.91
CA GLN A 33 17.66 -14.79 1.72
C GLN A 33 18.35 -14.28 2.98
N ALA A 34 17.84 -14.67 4.16
CA ALA A 34 18.40 -14.29 5.44
C ALA A 34 18.26 -15.45 6.43
N ARG A 35 19.36 -16.20 6.62
CA ARG A 35 19.40 -17.40 7.46
C ARG A 35 19.12 -17.09 8.94
N ARG A 36 19.80 -16.08 9.49
CA ARG A 36 19.69 -15.69 10.91
C ARG A 36 18.39 -14.93 11.18
N ALA A 37 17.66 -15.31 12.23
CA ALA A 37 16.41 -14.65 12.61
C ALA A 37 16.60 -13.16 12.95
N VAL A 38 17.71 -12.81 13.60
CA VAL A 38 18.08 -11.43 13.92
C VAL A 38 18.22 -10.57 12.66
N ALA A 39 18.84 -11.12 11.60
CA ALA A 39 18.95 -10.44 10.32
C ALA A 39 17.58 -10.22 9.69
N ARG A 40 16.72 -11.25 9.66
CA ARG A 40 15.33 -11.12 9.16
C ARG A 40 14.54 -10.05 9.90
N ASN A 41 14.61 -10.03 11.22
CA ASN A 41 13.88 -9.07 12.06
C ASN A 41 14.39 -7.65 11.84
N SER A 42 15.70 -7.50 11.66
CA SER A 42 16.32 -6.21 11.37
C SER A 42 15.93 -5.69 9.99
N VAL A 43 15.93 -6.54 8.95
CA VAL A 43 15.41 -6.18 7.61
C VAL A 43 13.95 -5.75 7.71
N LYS A 44 13.10 -6.54 8.36
CA LYS A 44 11.69 -6.20 8.59
C LYS A 44 11.55 -4.86 9.31
N ARG A 45 12.39 -4.56 10.30
CA ARG A 45 12.38 -3.27 11.00
C ARG A 45 12.69 -2.13 10.05
N VAL A 46 13.76 -2.21 9.27
CA VAL A 46 14.12 -1.17 8.28
C VAL A 46 12.97 -0.94 7.28
N LEU A 47 12.38 -2.01 6.76
CA LEU A 47 11.26 -1.92 5.81
C LEU A 47 9.99 -1.36 6.45
N ARG A 48 9.70 -1.68 7.72
CA ARG A 48 8.58 -1.08 8.45
C ARG A 48 8.78 0.41 8.65
N GLU A 49 9.98 0.87 9.00
CA GLU A 49 10.24 2.30 9.15
C GLU A 49 10.04 3.02 7.82
N ALA A 50 10.63 2.51 6.72
CA ALA A 50 10.42 3.06 5.38
C ALA A 50 8.93 3.17 5.02
N ALA A 51 8.17 2.08 5.26
CA ALA A 51 6.73 2.05 5.03
C ALA A 51 5.98 3.08 5.89
N ARG A 52 6.33 3.26 7.17
CA ARG A 52 5.71 4.29 8.03
C ARG A 52 5.94 5.70 7.51
N HIS A 53 7.16 6.03 7.10
CA HIS A 53 7.45 7.36 6.53
C HIS A 53 6.74 7.58 5.20
N GLY A 54 6.60 6.53 4.38
CA GLY A 54 5.92 6.58 3.09
C GLY A 54 4.38 6.52 3.16
N ALA A 55 3.81 6.02 4.25
CA ALA A 55 2.39 5.69 4.35
C ALA A 55 1.47 6.89 4.07
N GLY A 56 1.77 8.06 4.66
CA GLY A 56 0.97 9.26 4.45
C GLY A 56 0.97 9.73 3.00
N GLN A 57 2.15 9.70 2.35
CA GLN A 57 2.27 10.11 0.95
C GLN A 57 1.58 9.13 -0.01
N LEU A 58 1.66 7.84 0.28
CA LEU A 58 0.95 6.81 -0.50
C LEU A 58 -0.55 6.89 -0.30
N LEU A 59 -1.02 7.17 0.93
CA LEU A 59 -2.44 7.33 1.21
C LEU A 59 -3.04 8.51 0.45
N ALA A 60 -2.34 9.65 0.42
CA ALA A 60 -2.76 10.81 -0.35
C ALA A 60 -2.79 10.51 -1.87
N ALA A 61 -1.79 9.79 -2.39
CA ALA A 61 -1.73 9.42 -3.80
C ALA A 61 -2.73 8.31 -4.20
N ALA A 62 -3.14 7.47 -3.25
CA ALA A 62 -4.02 6.34 -3.51
C ALA A 62 -5.48 6.74 -3.70
N GLN A 63 -5.92 7.91 -3.22
CA GLN A 63 -7.35 8.27 -3.25
C GLN A 63 -7.95 8.24 -4.67
N PRO A 64 -9.15 7.66 -4.85
CA PRO A 64 -10.05 7.04 -3.85
C PRO A 64 -9.81 5.54 -3.57
N GLN A 65 -8.72 4.97 -4.09
CA GLN A 65 -8.45 3.53 -4.11
C GLN A 65 -7.91 2.99 -2.78
N ARG A 66 -8.10 1.68 -2.58
CA ARG A 66 -7.42 0.89 -1.54
C ARG A 66 -6.18 0.23 -2.15
N VAL A 67 -5.03 0.40 -1.51
CA VAL A 67 -3.75 -0.13 -1.99
C VAL A 67 -3.15 -1.09 -0.97
N ALA A 68 -2.83 -2.31 -1.40
CA ALA A 68 -2.07 -3.28 -0.62
C ALA A 68 -0.65 -3.41 -1.20
N VAL A 69 0.36 -3.13 -0.39
CA VAL A 69 1.77 -3.11 -0.80
C VAL A 69 2.51 -4.27 -0.11
N LEU A 70 3.14 -5.14 -0.89
CA LEU A 70 3.97 -6.23 -0.37
C LEU A 70 5.46 -5.93 -0.62
N LEU A 71 6.22 -5.66 0.44
CA LEU A 71 7.66 -5.50 0.37
C LEU A 71 8.33 -6.87 0.57
N ARG A 72 9.02 -7.35 -0.46
CA ARG A 72 9.73 -8.64 -0.43
C ARG A 72 11.22 -8.44 -0.63
N LEU A 73 12.03 -9.01 0.26
CA LEU A 73 13.46 -9.17 -0.01
C LEU A 73 13.63 -10.18 -1.15
N LYS A 74 14.26 -9.81 -2.27
CA LYS A 74 14.46 -10.72 -3.41
C LYS A 74 15.82 -11.39 -3.39
N ALA A 75 16.88 -10.64 -3.11
CA ALA A 75 18.26 -11.13 -3.06
C ALA A 75 18.65 -11.60 -1.64
N PRO A 76 19.59 -12.55 -1.52
CA PRO A 76 20.19 -12.86 -0.23
C PRO A 76 20.98 -11.67 0.32
N LEU A 77 21.06 -11.58 1.64
CA LEU A 77 21.92 -10.58 2.28
C LEU A 77 23.39 -10.91 1.97
N PRO A 78 24.22 -9.88 1.75
CA PRO A 78 25.64 -10.08 1.49
C PRO A 78 26.34 -10.70 2.71
N ASP A 79 27.44 -11.39 2.44
CA ASP A 79 28.33 -11.91 3.48
C ASP A 79 28.93 -10.74 4.28
N PRO A 80 29.09 -10.85 5.61
CA PRO A 80 29.79 -9.87 6.43
C PRO A 80 31.18 -9.43 5.92
N VAL A 81 31.88 -10.29 5.16
CA VAL A 81 33.18 -9.94 4.53
C VAL A 81 33.00 -8.92 3.40
N ALA A 82 31.87 -8.98 2.68
CA ALA A 82 31.59 -8.13 1.53
C ALA A 82 30.97 -6.78 1.92
N ALA A 83 30.21 -6.72 3.02
CA ALA A 83 29.55 -5.49 3.46
C ALA A 83 29.31 -5.45 4.97
N THR A 84 29.48 -4.26 5.55
CA THR A 84 29.14 -4.01 6.95
C THR A 84 27.62 -3.98 7.15
N TRP A 85 27.15 -4.35 8.35
CA TRP A 85 25.72 -4.38 8.64
C TRP A 85 25.05 -2.99 8.57
N SER A 86 25.79 -1.92 8.87
CA SER A 86 25.32 -0.54 8.70
C SER A 86 25.09 -0.21 7.23
N ALA A 87 26.03 -0.56 6.34
CA ALA A 87 25.90 -0.35 4.91
C ALA A 87 24.69 -1.11 4.33
N VAL A 88 24.51 -2.37 4.72
CA VAL A 88 23.36 -3.19 4.30
C VAL A 88 22.03 -2.54 4.71
N LYS A 89 21.91 -2.06 5.96
CA LYS A 89 20.70 -1.37 6.41
C LYS A 89 20.45 -0.07 5.65
N ALA A 90 21.50 0.70 5.37
CA ALA A 90 21.40 1.95 4.63
C ALA A 90 20.92 1.70 3.19
N GLN A 91 21.52 0.72 2.50
CA GLN A 91 21.11 0.33 1.15
C GLN A 91 19.66 -0.18 1.13
N LEU A 92 19.28 -1.07 2.05
CA LEU A 92 17.91 -1.56 2.16
C LEU A 92 16.90 -0.43 2.36
N ARG A 93 17.27 0.57 3.18
CA ARG A 93 16.43 1.73 3.42
C ARG A 93 16.28 2.57 2.15
N GLN A 94 17.39 2.87 1.47
CA GLN A 94 17.40 3.64 0.25
C GLN A 94 16.60 2.97 -0.88
N GLU A 95 16.76 1.66 -1.05
CA GLU A 95 15.97 0.87 -2.02
C GLU A 95 14.48 0.89 -1.69
N ALA A 96 14.11 0.71 -0.43
CA ALA A 96 12.72 0.75 0.01
C ALA A 96 12.08 2.13 -0.24
N ASP A 97 12.78 3.21 0.12
CA ASP A 97 12.30 4.58 -0.10
C ASP A 97 12.16 4.88 -1.60
N SER A 98 13.08 4.39 -2.44
CA SER A 98 13.01 4.52 -3.90
C SER A 98 11.79 3.80 -4.47
N LEU A 99 11.54 2.55 -4.06
CA LEU A 99 10.38 1.77 -4.50
C LEU A 99 9.05 2.41 -4.07
N ILE A 100 8.97 2.89 -2.83
CA ILE A 100 7.80 3.63 -2.34
C ILE A 100 7.57 4.90 -3.17
N GLY A 101 8.64 5.64 -3.48
CA GLY A 101 8.58 6.83 -4.32
C GLY A 101 8.12 6.53 -5.76
N GLN A 102 8.57 5.41 -6.34
CA GLN A 102 8.12 4.94 -7.65
C GLN A 102 6.63 4.59 -7.64
N LEU A 103 6.19 3.83 -6.64
CA LEU A 103 4.77 3.47 -6.49
C LEU A 103 3.91 4.72 -6.34
N ARG A 104 4.34 5.71 -5.55
CA ARG A 104 3.62 6.99 -5.40
C ARG A 104 3.43 7.68 -6.75
N ARG A 105 4.47 7.77 -7.57
CA ARG A 105 4.38 8.39 -8.91
C ARG A 105 3.41 7.64 -9.81
N GLN A 106 3.42 6.31 -9.76
CA GLN A 106 2.50 5.48 -10.53
C GLN A 106 1.05 5.66 -10.08
N LEU A 107 0.78 5.75 -8.79
CA LEU A 107 -0.57 6.01 -8.28
C LEU A 107 -1.08 7.38 -8.74
N LEU A 108 -0.25 8.42 -8.64
CA LEU A 108 -0.62 9.76 -9.11
C LEU A 108 -0.89 9.80 -10.63
N ALA A 109 -0.07 9.12 -11.42
CA ALA A 109 -0.27 9.04 -12.87
C ALA A 109 -1.57 8.30 -13.24
N GLN A 110 -1.91 7.24 -12.51
CA GLN A 110 -3.16 6.50 -12.71
C GLN A 110 -4.39 7.33 -12.32
N SER A 111 -4.32 8.10 -11.23
CA SER A 111 -5.41 9.00 -10.84
C SER A 111 -5.63 10.12 -11.87
N ALA A 112 -4.56 10.65 -12.47
CA ALA A 112 -4.67 11.63 -13.55
C ALA A 112 -5.25 11.04 -14.85
N GLY A 113 -4.86 9.82 -15.21
CA GLY A 113 -5.42 9.11 -16.37
C GLY A 113 -6.88 8.70 -16.16
N GLY A 114 -7.26 8.31 -14.95
CA GLY A 114 -8.66 8.00 -14.59
C GLY A 114 -9.57 9.22 -14.59
N ALA A 115 -9.07 10.38 -14.16
CA ALA A 115 -9.80 11.65 -14.24
C ALA A 115 -10.08 12.07 -15.70
N GLN A 116 -9.14 11.82 -16.62
CA GLN A 116 -9.34 12.10 -18.05
C GLN A 116 -10.38 11.17 -18.70
N ALA A 117 -10.44 9.89 -18.30
CA ALA A 117 -11.44 8.94 -18.79
C ALA A 117 -12.86 9.26 -18.28
N LEU A 118 -13.00 9.73 -17.03
CA LEU A 118 -14.29 10.17 -16.48
C LEU A 118 -14.78 11.48 -17.08
N ALA A 119 -13.88 12.43 -17.40
CA ALA A 119 -14.24 13.66 -18.11
C ALA A 119 -14.70 13.42 -19.55
N ALA A 120 -14.10 12.45 -20.25
CA ALA A 120 -14.53 12.05 -21.61
C ALA A 120 -15.87 11.30 -21.62
N GLY A 121 -16.26 10.67 -20.51
CA GLY A 121 -17.54 9.96 -20.38
C GLY A 121 -18.76 10.87 -20.17
N THR A 122 -18.57 12.13 -19.78
CA THR A 122 -19.66 13.07 -19.50
C THR A 122 -20.11 13.90 -20.71
N GLU A 123 -19.38 13.90 -21.82
CA GLU A 123 -19.74 14.68 -23.02
C GLU A 123 -20.67 13.96 -24.00
N GLY A 124 -21.03 12.69 -23.75
CA GLY A 124 -21.85 11.87 -24.65
C GLY A 124 -23.35 11.75 -24.34
N ALA A 125 -23.85 12.33 -23.25
CA ALA A 125 -25.21 12.08 -22.75
C ALA A 125 -26.22 13.23 -23.04
N ALA A 126 -26.01 13.98 -24.12
CA ALA A 126 -26.97 14.98 -24.58
C ALA A 126 -27.08 14.98 -26.11
N LYS A 127 -27.80 14.00 -26.66
CA LYS A 127 -28.48 14.15 -27.94
C LYS A 127 -29.67 13.23 -28.05
#